data_AF-A0A2P2E1K7-F1
#
_entry.id   AF-A0A2P2E1K7-F1
#
_cell.length_a   1.000
_cell.length_b   1.000
_cell.length_c   1.000
_cell.angle_alpha   90.00
_cell.angle_beta   90.00
_cell.angle_gamma   90.00
#
_symmetry.space_group_name_H-M   'P 1'
#
loop_
_entity.id
_entity.type
_entity.pdbx_description
1 polymer ?
#
loop_
_entity_poly.entity_id
_entity_poly.type
_entity_poly.pdbx_seq_one_letter_code
_entity_poly.pdbx_strand_id
1 'polypeptide(L)'
;MKYLIYRFLFLLVLLSTQIGADPKAYKGACKADIEKFCASVEKGEGRIIKCLKENEASLSEACLAKRAEVKEKHKEFGKSCKEDRKKLCADVKPGKGAIIQCLKSKEAELSATCVDFIKTKD
;
A
#
# COMPACT_ATOMS: atom_id res chain seq x y z
N MET A 1 23.17 -46.54 16.45
CA MET A 1 21.88 -46.23 17.15
C MET A 1 21.66 -44.73 17.32
N LYS A 2 22.58 -43.96 17.92
CA LYS A 2 22.49 -42.47 17.98
C LYS A 2 22.24 -41.80 16.61
N TYR A 3 22.92 -42.26 15.56
CA TYR A 3 22.76 -41.74 14.18
C TYR A 3 21.36 -41.97 13.56
N LEU A 4 20.67 -43.04 13.95
CA LEU A 4 19.30 -43.35 13.50
C LEU A 4 18.28 -42.46 14.22
N ILE A 5 18.53 -42.16 15.50
CA ILE A 5 17.74 -41.22 16.31
C ILE A 5 17.92 -39.78 15.78
N TYR A 6 19.16 -39.37 15.48
CA TYR A 6 19.44 -38.06 14.88
C TYR A 6 18.83 -37.90 13.48
N ARG A 7 18.84 -38.95 12.65
CA ARG A 7 18.16 -38.94 11.34
C ARG A 7 16.64 -38.81 11.46
N PHE A 8 16.03 -39.46 12.46
CA PHE A 8 14.59 -39.34 12.73
C PHE A 8 14.21 -37.95 13.26
N LEU A 9 15.04 -37.38 14.16
CA LEU A 9 14.86 -36.01 14.65
C LEU A 9 15.03 -34.97 13.53
N PHE A 10 15.98 -35.17 12.61
CA PHE A 10 16.19 -34.28 11.47
C PHE A 10 15.04 -34.36 10.44
N LEU A 11 14.43 -35.54 10.25
CA LEU A 11 13.23 -35.74 9.42
C LEU A 11 11.98 -35.05 10.01
N LEU A 12 11.84 -35.00 11.35
CA LEU A 12 10.75 -34.31 12.03
C LEU A 12 10.87 -32.78 11.96
N VAL A 13 12.09 -32.24 11.95
CA VAL A 13 12.34 -30.79 11.79
C VAL A 13 11.97 -30.32 10.37
N LEU A 14 12.14 -31.15 9.34
CA LEU A 14 11.82 -30.82 7.95
C LEU A 14 10.30 -30.79 7.63
N LEU A 15 9.46 -31.40 8.47
CA LEU A 15 7.98 -31.36 8.36
C LEU A 15 7.35 -30.17 9.10
N SER A 16 8.16 -29.41 9.84
CA SER A 16 7.69 -28.25 10.60
C SER A 16 7.68 -27.00 9.72
N THR A 17 6.62 -26.90 8.92
CA THR A 17 6.00 -25.63 8.50
C THR A 17 6.90 -24.60 7.79
N GLN A 18 7.03 -24.69 6.47
CA GLN A 18 7.16 -23.46 5.68
C GLN A 18 5.82 -22.69 5.74
N ILE A 19 5.68 -21.82 6.75
CA ILE A 19 4.73 -20.71 6.67
C ILE A 19 5.33 -19.71 5.68
N GLY A 20 5.02 -19.89 4.40
CA GLY A 20 5.36 -18.91 3.38
C GLY A 20 4.62 -17.62 3.70
N ALA A 21 5.34 -16.58 4.11
CA ALA A 21 4.79 -15.23 4.12
C ALA A 21 4.35 -14.90 2.68
N ASP A 22 3.05 -14.70 2.45
CA ASP A 22 2.54 -14.32 1.13
C ASP A 22 3.20 -12.97 0.76
N PRO A 23 4.02 -12.90 -0.32
CA PRO A 23 4.63 -11.65 -0.76
C PRO A 23 3.59 -10.59 -1.19
N LYS A 24 2.32 -10.99 -1.29
CA LYS A 24 1.15 -10.14 -1.52
C LYS A 24 0.40 -9.82 -0.21
N ALA A 25 0.94 -10.03 0.98
CA ALA A 25 0.27 -9.58 2.20
C ALA A 25 0.17 -8.04 2.25
N TYR A 26 -0.98 -7.50 2.65
CA TYR A 26 -1.10 -6.07 2.93
C TYR A 26 -0.27 -5.72 4.16
N LYS A 27 0.22 -4.48 4.21
CA LYS A 27 0.98 -3.95 5.35
C LYS A 27 0.27 -2.73 5.92
N GLY A 28 0.51 -2.45 7.21
CA GLY A 28 0.00 -1.27 7.90
C GLY A 28 -1.33 -1.50 8.62
N ALA A 29 -1.90 -0.40 9.15
CA ALA A 29 -3.01 -0.42 10.10
C ALA A 29 -4.30 -1.09 9.58
N CYS A 30 -4.52 -1.09 8.26
CA CYS A 30 -5.70 -1.70 7.65
C CYS A 30 -5.51 -3.18 7.25
N LYS A 31 -4.36 -3.81 7.54
CA LYS A 31 -4.06 -5.18 7.06
C LYS A 31 -5.18 -6.17 7.44
N ALA A 32 -5.50 -6.25 8.73
CA ALA A 32 -6.49 -7.21 9.23
C ALA A 32 -7.89 -6.95 8.66
N ASP A 33 -8.27 -5.68 8.51
CA ASP A 33 -9.55 -5.31 7.90
C ASP A 33 -9.62 -5.70 6.41
N ILE A 34 -8.52 -5.51 5.67
CA ILE A 34 -8.45 -5.91 4.27
C ILE A 34 -8.54 -7.44 4.14
N GLU A 35 -7.85 -8.19 4.99
CA GLU A 35 -7.91 -9.66 5.02
C GLU A 35 -9.32 -10.16 5.40
N LYS A 36 -10.02 -9.45 6.29
CA LYS A 36 -11.37 -9.81 6.72
C LYS A 36 -12.46 -9.49 5.71
N PHE A 37 -12.45 -8.27 5.16
CA PHE A 37 -13.56 -7.75 4.37
C PHE A 37 -13.29 -7.74 2.86
N CYS A 38 -12.02 -7.73 2.45
CA CYS A 38 -11.63 -7.46 1.06
C CYS A 38 -10.70 -8.53 0.46
N ALA A 39 -10.65 -9.73 1.03
CA ALA A 39 -9.72 -10.79 0.60
C ALA A 39 -9.87 -11.20 -0.87
N SER A 40 -11.10 -11.19 -1.39
CA SER A 40 -11.41 -11.52 -2.80
C SER A 40 -11.28 -10.34 -3.76
N VAL A 41 -10.97 -9.14 -3.25
CA VAL A 41 -10.90 -7.94 -4.07
C VAL A 41 -9.56 -7.86 -4.78
N GLU A 42 -9.60 -7.77 -6.11
CA GLU A 42 -8.40 -7.61 -6.91
C GLU A 42 -7.68 -6.30 -6.57
N LYS A 43 -6.36 -6.39 -6.41
CA LYS A 43 -5.49 -5.26 -6.09
C LYS A 43 -5.44 -4.23 -7.21
N GLY A 44 -5.11 -3.00 -6.83
CA GLY A 44 -4.92 -1.89 -7.77
C GLY A 44 -6.18 -1.06 -8.01
N GLU A 45 -6.01 0.01 -8.79
CA GLU A 45 -7.11 0.87 -9.29
C GLU A 45 -8.08 1.38 -8.21
N GLY A 46 -7.63 1.48 -6.96
CA GLY A 46 -8.45 1.93 -5.84
C GLY A 46 -9.51 0.95 -5.36
N ARG A 47 -9.57 -0.29 -5.89
CA ARG A 47 -10.61 -1.28 -5.54
C ARG A 47 -10.64 -1.61 -4.04
N ILE A 48 -9.49 -1.75 -3.41
CA ILE A 48 -9.40 -2.00 -1.96
C ILE A 48 -9.88 -0.81 -1.14
N ILE A 49 -9.57 0.42 -1.58
CA ILE A 49 -10.05 1.63 -0.91
C ILE A 49 -11.58 1.71 -1.00
N LYS A 50 -12.15 1.33 -2.15
CA LYS A 50 -13.60 1.22 -2.34
C LYS A 50 -14.21 0.18 -1.39
N CYS A 51 -13.65 -1.03 -1.34
CA CYS A 51 -14.12 -2.08 -0.42
C CYS A 51 -14.06 -1.65 1.05
N LEU A 52 -12.97 -1.01 1.49
CA LEU A 52 -12.87 -0.48 2.85
C LEU A 52 -13.91 0.61 3.13
N LYS A 53 -14.24 1.44 2.14
CA LYS A 53 -15.30 2.45 2.27
C LYS A 53 -16.68 1.82 2.41
N GLU A 54 -16.96 0.75 1.68
CA GLU A 54 -18.23 0.02 1.77
C GLU A 54 -18.40 -0.67 3.13
N ASN A 55 -17.28 -1.05 3.78
CA ASN A 55 -17.26 -1.69 5.09
C ASN A 55 -16.89 -0.72 6.23
N GLU A 56 -16.98 0.60 6.01
CA GLU A 56 -16.43 1.62 6.91
C GLU A 56 -16.90 1.49 8.36
N ALA A 57 -18.18 1.18 8.57
CA ALA A 57 -18.78 1.01 9.90
C ALA A 57 -18.24 -0.21 10.68
N SER A 58 -17.57 -1.14 10.00
CA SER A 58 -17.03 -2.39 10.59
C SER A 58 -15.51 -2.42 10.63
N LEU A 59 -14.83 -1.35 10.20
CA LEU A 59 -13.38 -1.27 10.23
C LEU A 59 -12.87 -1.03 11.66
N SER A 60 -11.66 -1.51 11.92
CA SER A 60 -10.93 -1.16 13.14
C SER A 60 -10.66 0.34 13.25
N GLU A 61 -10.59 0.86 14.48
CA GLU A 61 -10.23 2.26 14.75
C GLU A 61 -8.87 2.63 14.15
N ALA A 62 -7.90 1.71 14.21
CA ALA A 62 -6.58 1.91 13.62
C ALA A 62 -6.66 2.09 12.11
N CYS A 63 -7.49 1.30 11.42
CA CYS A 63 -7.69 1.47 9.98
C CYS A 63 -8.44 2.77 9.66
N LEU A 64 -9.47 3.14 10.43
CA LEU A 64 -10.20 4.39 10.27
C LEU A 64 -9.27 5.61 10.42
N ALA A 65 -8.46 5.64 11.48
CA ALA A 65 -7.47 6.69 11.71
C ALA A 65 -6.48 6.78 10.53
N LYS A 66 -5.98 5.64 10.05
CA LYS A 66 -5.08 5.62 8.90
C LYS A 66 -5.76 6.11 7.62
N ARG A 67 -7.01 5.75 7.38
CA ARG A 67 -7.79 6.24 6.22
C ARG A 67 -8.01 7.75 6.29
N ALA A 68 -8.27 8.31 7.46
CA ALA A 68 -8.39 9.75 7.66
C ALA A 68 -7.06 10.48 7.35
N GLU A 69 -5.93 9.97 7.88
CA GLU A 69 -4.59 10.51 7.58
C GLU A 69 -4.29 10.49 6.07
N VAL A 70 -4.58 9.38 5.40
CA VAL A 70 -4.34 9.24 3.95
C VAL A 70 -5.27 10.14 3.14
N LYS A 71 -6.53 10.31 3.56
CA LYS A 71 -7.50 11.19 2.91
C LYS A 71 -7.04 12.64 2.91
N GLU A 72 -6.58 13.15 4.06
CA GLU A 72 -6.08 14.53 4.13
C GLU A 72 -4.81 14.72 3.30
N LYS A 73 -3.90 13.73 3.29
CA LYS A 73 -2.72 13.76 2.41
C LYS A 73 -3.09 13.76 0.94
N HIS A 74 -4.07 12.96 0.54
CA HIS A 74 -4.52 12.92 -0.86
C HIS A 74 -5.18 14.23 -1.27
N LYS A 75 -5.97 14.84 -0.38
CA LYS A 75 -6.57 16.15 -0.58
C LYS A 75 -5.49 17.23 -0.74
N GLU A 76 -4.47 17.21 0.10
CA GLU A 76 -3.37 18.17 0.03
C GLU A 76 -2.53 18.00 -1.24
N PHE A 77 -2.16 16.75 -1.59
CA PHE A 77 -1.53 16.45 -2.88
C PHE A 77 -2.34 17.00 -4.05
N GLY A 78 -3.66 16.78 -4.03
CA GLY A 78 -4.58 17.23 -5.06
C GLY A 78 -4.74 18.73 -5.15
N LYS A 79 -4.39 19.50 -4.10
CA LYS A 79 -4.32 20.96 -4.14
C LYS A 79 -2.96 21.41 -4.66
N SER A 80 -1.88 20.92 -4.06
CA SER A 80 -0.52 21.43 -4.28
C SER A 80 0.07 21.03 -5.63
N CYS A 81 -0.32 19.88 -6.16
CA CYS A 81 0.19 19.34 -7.44
C CYS A 81 -0.85 19.32 -8.56
N LYS A 82 -2.00 19.99 -8.40
CA LYS A 82 -3.13 19.90 -9.35
C LYS A 82 -2.74 20.28 -10.77
N GLU A 83 -2.17 21.47 -10.91
CA GLU A 83 -1.84 22.06 -12.20
C GLU A 83 -0.62 21.39 -12.82
N ASP A 84 0.39 21.05 -12.00
CA ASP A 84 1.57 20.32 -12.45
C ASP A 84 1.20 18.95 -13.00
N ARG A 85 0.36 18.18 -12.29
CA ARG A 85 -0.16 16.91 -12.79
C ARG A 85 -0.87 17.08 -14.13
N LYS A 86 -1.71 18.11 -14.26
CA LYS A 86 -2.49 18.36 -15.48
C LYS A 86 -1.60 18.74 -16.66
N LYS A 87 -0.58 19.55 -16.45
CA LYS A 87 0.31 20.04 -17.52
C LYS A 87 1.37 19.02 -17.90
N LEU A 88 1.91 18.31 -16.92
CA LEU A 88 3.14 17.51 -17.08
C LEU A 88 2.89 16.01 -17.17
N CYS A 89 1.75 15.53 -16.66
CA CYS A 89 1.44 14.10 -16.51
C CYS A 89 0.04 13.75 -17.01
N ALA A 90 -0.51 14.49 -18.00
CA ALA A 90 -1.87 14.30 -18.50
C ALA A 90 -2.12 12.89 -19.05
N ASP A 91 -1.12 12.29 -19.69
CA ASP A 91 -1.22 10.98 -20.36
C ASP A 91 -0.89 9.80 -19.43
N VAL A 92 -0.58 10.08 -18.15
CA VAL A 92 -0.18 9.04 -17.20
C VAL A 92 -1.43 8.41 -16.58
N LYS A 93 -1.66 7.12 -16.85
CA LYS A 93 -2.73 6.35 -16.20
C LYS A 93 -2.51 6.30 -14.68
N PRO A 94 -3.49 6.74 -13.85
CA PRO A 94 -3.36 6.67 -12.40
C PRO A 94 -3.25 5.23 -11.85
N GLY A 95 -2.59 5.10 -10.71
CA GLY A 95 -2.37 3.83 -10.01
C GLY A 95 -0.90 3.49 -9.84
N LYS A 96 -0.58 2.59 -8.90
CA LYS A 96 0.79 2.11 -8.61
C LYS A 96 1.84 3.22 -8.41
N GLY A 97 1.42 4.43 -8.02
CA GLY A 97 2.32 5.58 -7.84
C GLY A 97 2.77 6.27 -9.14
N ALA A 98 2.22 5.91 -10.32
CA ALA A 98 2.68 6.40 -11.62
C ALA A 98 2.68 7.95 -11.73
N ILE A 99 1.65 8.62 -11.19
CA ILE A 99 1.58 10.09 -11.19
C ILE A 99 2.71 10.71 -10.35
N ILE A 100 2.99 10.15 -9.17
CA ILE A 100 4.07 10.64 -8.31
C ILE A 100 5.42 10.43 -9.00
N GLN A 101 5.61 9.27 -9.64
CA GLN A 101 6.83 9.00 -10.41
C GLN A 101 7.01 9.99 -11.57
N CYS A 102 5.93 10.29 -12.30
CA CYS A 102 5.96 11.30 -13.35
C CYS A 102 6.37 12.68 -12.81
N LEU A 103 5.73 13.13 -11.72
CA LEU A 103 6.06 14.42 -11.10
C LEU A 103 7.52 14.46 -10.63
N LYS A 104 8.01 13.40 -9.95
CA LYS A 104 9.41 13.30 -9.53
C LYS A 104 10.38 13.36 -10.71
N SER A 105 10.05 12.74 -11.85
CA SER A 105 10.89 12.79 -13.06
C SER A 105 10.96 14.18 -13.71
N LYS A 106 10.04 15.07 -13.35
CA LYS A 106 9.91 16.44 -13.88
C LYS A 106 10.10 17.50 -12.79
N GLU A 107 10.83 17.18 -11.72
CA GLU A 107 10.96 18.04 -10.53
C GLU A 107 11.35 19.49 -10.86
N ALA A 108 12.25 19.68 -11.82
CA ALA A 108 12.69 21.01 -12.27
C ALA A 108 11.59 21.85 -12.95
N GLU A 109 10.52 21.21 -13.42
CA GLU A 109 9.37 21.87 -14.08
C GLU A 109 8.18 22.06 -13.12
N LEU A 110 8.26 21.56 -11.87
CA LEU A 110 7.16 21.62 -10.90
C LEU A 110 7.01 23.00 -10.25
N SER A 111 5.79 23.32 -9.81
CA SER A 111 5.56 24.44 -8.92
C SER A 111 6.23 24.23 -7.55
N ALA A 112 6.64 25.32 -6.89
CA ALA A 112 7.20 25.27 -5.54
C ALA A 112 6.30 24.51 -4.57
N THR A 113 4.98 24.76 -4.62
CA THR A 113 4.01 24.09 -3.76
C THR A 113 3.96 22.57 -3.98
N CYS A 114 4.11 22.10 -5.21
CA CYS A 114 4.15 20.67 -5.47
C CYS A 114 5.48 20.06 -5.05
N VAL A 115 6.61 20.74 -5.29
CA VAL A 115 7.96 20.32 -4.85
C VAL A 115 7.98 20.13 -3.34
N ASP A 116 7.47 21.09 -2.58
CA ASP A 116 7.40 21.01 -1.12
C ASP A 116 6.59 19.80 -0.68
N PHE A 117 5.42 19.57 -1.30
CA PHE A 117 4.60 18.42 -0.98
C PHE A 117 5.32 17.09 -1.26
N ILE A 118 5.94 16.91 -2.43
CA ILE A 118 6.59 15.63 -2.77
C ILE A 118 7.85 15.36 -1.94
N LYS A 119 8.51 16.41 -1.42
CA LYS A 119 9.71 16.31 -0.58
C LYS A 119 9.42 16.06 0.90
N THR A 120 8.21 16.36 1.39
CA THR A 120 7.86 16.17 2.82
C THR A 120 7.89 14.72 3.32
N LYS A 121 8.21 13.73 2.46
CA LYS A 121 8.03 12.31 2.75
C LYS A 121 9.03 11.34 2.08
N ASP A 122 10.20 11.84 1.68
CA ASP A 122 11.38 10.97 1.54
C ASP A 122 12.07 10.83 2.91
#